data_AF-A0A3M1CBM1-F1
#
_entry.id   AF-A0A3M1CBM1-F1
#
_cell.length_a   1.000
_cell.length_b   1.000
_cell.length_c   1.000
_cell.angle_alpha   90.00
_cell.angle_beta   90.00
_cell.angle_gamma   90.00
#
_symmetry.space_group_name_H-M   'P 1'
#
loop_
_entity.id
_entity.type
_entity.pdbx_description
1 polymer ?
#
loop_
_entity_poly.entity_id
_entity_poly.type
_entity_poly.pdbx_seq_one_letter_code
_entity_poly.pdbx_strand_id
1 'polypeptide(L)'
;MTPDGLIVINLGLPKSGTTTLATALRAAGLRVADWKVRPGQGKVRGFVGKLMYSGYYETGDPLHYLDDFDALTEIDVIREGKNIWPQTDW
;
A
#
# COMPACT_ATOMS: atom_id res chain seq x y z
N MET A 1 -10.71 -16.07 -10.54
CA MET A 1 -11.25 -14.73 -10.80
C MET A 1 -10.69 -13.83 -9.71
N THR A 2 -9.68 -13.01 -10.01
CA THR A 2 -9.19 -12.01 -9.06
C THR A 2 -10.21 -10.86 -9.02
N PRO A 3 -10.59 -10.36 -7.83
CA PRO A 3 -11.58 -9.28 -7.72
C PRO A 3 -11.16 -8.00 -8.47
N ASP A 4 -12.16 -7.28 -8.99
CA ASP A 4 -11.99 -6.00 -9.71
C ASP A 4 -11.71 -4.85 -8.74
N GLY A 5 -10.50 -4.80 -8.16
CA GLY A 5 -10.01 -3.67 -7.38
C GLY A 5 -9.40 -4.02 -6.02
N LEU A 6 -9.06 -3.00 -5.24
CA LEU A 6 -8.44 -3.15 -3.92
C LEU A 6 -9.41 -3.82 -2.93
N ILE A 7 -8.95 -4.90 -2.30
CA ILE A 7 -9.76 -5.76 -1.44
C ILE A 7 -9.39 -5.57 0.04
N VAL A 8 -8.10 -5.35 0.31
CA VAL A 8 -7.58 -5.34 1.70
C VAL A 8 -6.67 -4.12 1.91
N ILE A 9 -6.98 -3.32 2.93
CA ILE A 9 -6.04 -2.36 3.51
C ILE A 9 -5.79 -2.79 4.95
N ASN A 10 -4.55 -3.17 5.24
CA ASN A 10 -4.11 -3.44 6.60
C ASN A 10 -3.70 -2.13 7.29
N LEU A 11 -4.24 -1.88 8.48
CA LEU A 11 -3.93 -0.70 9.30
C LEU A 11 -2.88 -0.99 10.39
N GLY A 12 -2.32 -2.21 10.41
CA GLY A 12 -1.27 -2.59 11.34
C GLY A 12 0.00 -1.75 11.16
N LEU A 13 0.56 -1.28 12.28
CA LEU A 13 1.80 -0.50 12.35
C LEU A 13 3.05 -1.37 12.07
N PRO A 14 4.23 -0.77 11.86
CA PRO A 14 5.47 -1.52 11.69
C PRO A 14 5.69 -2.56 12.77
N LYS A 15 6.21 -3.72 12.38
CA LYS A 15 6.48 -4.86 13.26
C LYS A 15 5.25 -5.53 13.88
N SER A 16 4.04 -5.27 13.38
CA SER A 16 2.81 -5.99 13.75
C SER A 16 2.54 -7.27 12.93
N GLY A 17 3.50 -7.73 12.13
CA GLY A 17 3.35 -8.90 11.26
C GLY A 17 2.88 -8.58 9.83
N THR A 18 2.97 -7.31 9.40
CA THR A 18 2.66 -6.82 8.04
C THR A 18 3.32 -7.67 6.94
N THR A 19 4.61 -8.02 7.08
CA THR A 19 5.35 -8.85 6.12
C THR A 19 4.82 -10.29 6.05
N THR A 20 4.42 -10.87 7.18
CA THR A 20 3.82 -12.21 7.23
C THR A 20 2.49 -12.21 6.51
N LEU A 21 1.65 -11.20 6.75
CA LEU A 21 0.39 -10.99 6.04
C LEU A 21 0.62 -10.84 4.53
N ALA A 22 1.59 -10.01 4.13
CA ALA A 22 1.94 -9.82 2.72
C ALA A 22 2.35 -11.12 2.03
N THR A 23 3.07 -11.99 2.73
CA THR A 23 3.47 -13.30 2.22
C THR A 23 2.26 -14.21 2.03
N ALA A 24 1.34 -14.26 3.01
CA ALA A 24 0.13 -15.06 2.92
C ALA A 24 -0.80 -14.60 1.79
N LEU A 25 -1.02 -13.29 1.64
CA LEU A 25 -1.87 -12.74 0.58
C LEU A 25 -1.28 -12.97 -0.82
N ARG A 26 0.06 -12.86 -0.99
CA ARG A 26 0.72 -13.23 -2.25
C ARG A 26 0.55 -14.72 -2.56
N ALA A 27 0.68 -15.59 -1.56
CA ALA A 27 0.45 -17.04 -1.73
C ALA A 27 -1.00 -17.36 -2.12
N ALA A 28 -1.96 -16.53 -1.70
CA ALA A 28 -3.36 -16.60 -2.11
C ALA A 28 -3.63 -16.02 -3.51
N GLY A 29 -2.62 -15.50 -4.21
CA GLY A 29 -2.72 -14.98 -5.58
C GLY A 29 -3.04 -13.48 -5.68
N LEU A 30 -3.00 -12.73 -4.58
CA LEU A 30 -3.24 -11.29 -4.60
C LEU A 30 -1.98 -10.51 -4.99
N ARG A 31 -2.17 -9.40 -5.72
CA ARG A 31 -1.15 -8.38 -5.97
C ARG A 31 -1.02 -7.50 -4.74
N VAL A 32 0.10 -7.63 -4.02
CA VAL A 32 0.32 -6.95 -2.73
C VAL A 32 1.38 -5.86 -2.82
N ALA A 33 1.00 -4.63 -2.46
CA ALA A 33 1.94 -3.56 -2.14
C ALA A 33 2.23 -3.53 -0.63
N ASP A 34 3.52 -3.59 -0.28
CA ASP A 34 4.00 -3.66 1.10
C ASP A 34 5.06 -2.57 1.29
N TRP A 35 4.70 -1.46 1.97
CA TRP A 35 5.40 -0.19 2.22
C TRP A 35 5.98 0.57 1.01
N LYS A 36 6.42 -0.14 -0.04
CA LYS A 36 7.01 0.41 -1.26
C LYS A 36 6.69 -0.43 -2.50
N VAL A 37 6.20 0.24 -3.53
CA VAL A 37 6.07 -0.31 -4.89
C VAL A 37 7.42 -0.24 -5.62
N ARG A 38 7.92 -1.39 -6.06
CA ARG A 38 9.21 -1.59 -6.75
C ARG A 38 9.01 -1.73 -8.27
N PRO A 39 10.08 -1.61 -9.09
CA PRO A 39 10.02 -1.93 -10.52
C PRO A 39 9.29 -3.24 -10.80
N GLY A 40 8.39 -3.24 -11.78
CA GLY A 40 7.68 -4.43 -12.23
C GLY A 40 6.52 -4.88 -11.34
N GLN A 41 6.24 -4.20 -10.23
CA GLN A 41 5.09 -4.52 -9.38
C GLN A 41 3.80 -3.78 -9.79
N GLY A 42 3.92 -2.64 -10.48
CA GLY A 42 2.80 -1.82 -10.94
C GLY A 42 3.26 -0.71 -11.87
N LYS A 43 2.32 0.11 -12.35
CA LYS A 43 2.52 1.28 -13.24
C LYS A 43 3.31 2.38 -12.54
N VAL A 44 3.17 2.50 -11.21
CA VAL A 44 3.83 3.51 -10.40
C VAL A 44 4.95 2.93 -9.55
N ARG A 45 5.80 3.80 -9.01
CA ARG A 45 6.87 3.45 -8.07
C ARG A 45 6.87 4.45 -6.94
N GLY A 46 7.06 4.00 -5.72
CA GLY A 46 7.04 4.90 -4.57
C GLY A 46 6.70 4.20 -3.27
N PHE A 47 6.68 4.97 -2.20
CA PHE A 47 6.16 4.53 -0.93
C PHE A 47 4.64 4.50 -0.98
N VAL A 48 4.02 3.45 -0.45
CA VAL A 48 2.56 3.25 -0.52
C VAL A 48 1.85 4.46 0.10
N GLY A 49 2.20 4.86 1.32
CA GLY A 49 1.57 6.02 1.95
C GLY A 49 1.84 7.35 1.23
N LYS A 50 3.00 7.51 0.57
CA LYS A 50 3.23 8.71 -0.26
C LYS A 50 2.29 8.72 -1.46
N LEU A 51 2.11 7.59 -2.12
CA LEU A 51 1.20 7.46 -3.25
C LEU A 51 -0.25 7.71 -2.81
N MET A 52 -0.62 7.27 -1.59
CA MET A 52 -1.94 7.58 -1.02
C MET A 52 -2.15 9.08 -0.83
N TYR A 53 -1.18 9.78 -0.24
CA TYR A 53 -1.27 11.23 -0.09
C TYR A 53 -1.30 11.96 -1.43
N SER A 54 -0.45 11.56 -2.38
CA SER A 54 -0.49 12.13 -3.73
C SER A 54 -1.86 11.94 -4.37
N GLY A 55 -2.44 10.73 -4.31
CA GLY A 55 -3.78 10.48 -4.83
C GLY A 55 -4.82 11.39 -4.19
N TYR A 56 -4.82 11.49 -2.86
CA TYR A 56 -5.76 12.33 -2.13
C TYR A 56 -5.62 13.82 -2.47
N TYR A 57 -4.41 14.38 -2.38
CA TYR A 57 -4.22 15.82 -2.60
C TYR A 57 -4.34 16.24 -4.06
N GLU A 58 -4.02 15.37 -5.01
CA GLU A 58 -4.05 15.69 -6.44
C GLU A 58 -5.42 15.39 -7.07
N THR A 59 -6.15 14.39 -6.58
CA THR A 59 -7.37 13.89 -7.24
C THR A 59 -8.58 13.75 -6.31
N GLY A 60 -8.40 13.83 -4.99
CA GLY A 60 -9.43 13.52 -3.99
C GLY A 60 -9.59 12.02 -3.70
N ASP A 61 -8.93 11.13 -4.46
CA ASP A 61 -8.96 9.67 -4.26
C ASP A 61 -7.59 9.15 -3.80
N PRO A 62 -7.43 8.70 -2.53
CA PRO A 62 -6.17 8.15 -2.03
C PRO A 62 -5.74 6.85 -2.73
N LEU A 63 -6.62 6.18 -3.48
CA LEU A 63 -6.30 4.94 -4.17
C LEU A 63 -5.98 5.13 -5.65
N HIS A 64 -6.02 6.37 -6.16
CA HIS A 64 -5.86 6.70 -7.57
C HIS A 64 -4.62 6.06 -8.23
N TYR A 65 -3.49 5.98 -7.53
CA TYR A 65 -2.24 5.40 -8.03
C TYR A 65 -2.01 3.93 -7.64
N LEU A 66 -2.96 3.28 -6.99
CA LEU A 66 -2.81 1.95 -6.37
C LEU A 66 -3.77 0.91 -6.98
N ASP A 67 -4.36 1.21 -8.13
CA ASP A 67 -5.30 0.35 -8.88
C ASP A 67 -4.69 -0.99 -9.33
N ASP A 68 -3.37 -1.09 -9.39
CA ASP A 68 -2.63 -2.30 -9.71
C ASP A 68 -2.52 -3.30 -8.54
N PHE A 69 -3.06 -3.00 -7.36
CA PHE A 69 -2.92 -3.83 -6.17
C PHE A 69 -4.27 -4.24 -5.59
N ASP A 70 -4.34 -5.50 -5.16
CA ASP A 70 -5.52 -6.07 -4.52
C ASP A 70 -5.39 -5.96 -2.98
N ALA A 71 -4.17 -5.74 -2.46
CA ALA A 71 -3.95 -5.50 -1.04
C ALA A 71 -2.79 -4.54 -0.73
N LEU A 72 -2.97 -3.71 0.30
CA LEU A 72 -1.96 -2.85 0.91
C LEU A 72 -1.66 -3.36 2.32
N THR A 73 -0.47 -3.87 2.58
CA THR A 73 -0.15 -4.54 3.86
C THR A 73 0.63 -3.71 4.87
N GLU A 74 1.32 -2.67 4.40
CA GLU A 74 2.00 -1.66 5.21
C GLU A 74 1.93 -0.35 4.44
N ILE A 75 1.19 0.63 4.97
CA ILE A 75 0.94 1.91 4.29
C ILE A 75 1.76 3.07 4.88
N ASP A 76 2.26 2.91 6.10
CA ASP A 76 3.17 3.88 6.71
C ASP A 76 4.61 3.73 6.20
N VAL A 77 5.39 4.80 6.40
CA VAL A 77 6.83 4.81 6.17
C VAL A 77 7.52 5.71 7.19
N ILE A 78 8.48 5.13 7.93
CA ILE A 78 9.49 5.87 8.69
C ILE A 78 10.87 5.53 8.14
N ARG A 79 11.47 6.42 7.34
CA ARG A 79 12.81 6.18 6.78
C ARG A 79 13.46 7.46 6.26
N GLU A 80 14.74 7.67 6.57
CA GLU A 80 15.57 8.73 5.96
C GLU A 80 14.88 10.12 5.96
N GLY A 81 14.35 10.53 7.11
CA GLY A 81 13.64 11.80 7.27
C GLY A 81 12.20 11.82 6.73
N LYS A 82 11.71 10.70 6.18
CA LYS A 82 10.30 10.52 5.82
C LYS A 82 9.52 9.96 7.00
N ASN A 83 8.36 10.54 7.23
CA ASN A 83 7.46 10.24 8.31
C ASN A 83 6.03 10.37 7.76
N ILE A 84 5.43 9.24 7.39
CA ILE A 84 4.15 9.15 6.66
C ILE A 84 3.28 8.10 7.35
N TRP A 85 2.06 8.46 7.74
CA TRP A 85 1.14 7.61 8.51
C TRP A 85 -0.32 7.75 8.08
N PRO A 86 -0.70 7.29 6.88
CA PRO A 86 -2.07 7.46 6.39
C PRO A 86 -3.13 6.83 7.32
N GLN A 87 -2.79 5.76 8.04
CA GLN A 87 -3.72 5.09 8.97
C GLN A 87 -3.98 5.85 10.28
N THR A 88 -3.22 6.92 10.56
CA THR A 88 -3.39 7.75 11.77
C THR A 88 -3.43 9.25 11.47
N ASP A 89 -3.79 9.62 10.24
CA ASP A 89 -3.92 11.01 9.81
C ASP A 89 -5.40 11.40 9.82
N TRP A 90 -5.80 12.13 10.86
CA TRP A 90 -7.20 12.49 11.17
C TRP A 90 -7.47 13.98 10.98
#